data_AF-A0A8T4WUB8-F1
#
_entry.id   AF-A0A8T4WUB8-F1
#
_cell.length_a   1.000
_cell.length_b   1.000
_cell.length_c   1.000
_cell.angle_alpha   90.00
_cell.angle_beta   90.00
_cell.angle_gamma   90.00
#
_symmetry.space_group_name_H-M   'P 1'
#
loop_
_entity.id
_entity.type
_entity.pdbx_description
1 polymer ?
#
loop_
_entity_poly.entity_id
_entity_poly.type
_entity_poly.pdbx_seq_one_letter_code
_entity_poly.pdbx_strand_id
1 'polypeptide(L)' 'MSRKSQKKAEVRVFLGGVQLKLVDDLIGVFGNTRSEVIRNLIQDWLSENIEKRDALLKIGEEAENEGYTGEESGG' A
#
# COMPACT_ATOMS: atom_id res chain seq x y z
N MET A 1 -8.10 30.63 7.07
CA MET A 1 -7.86 29.60 6.04
C MET A 1 -8.84 28.46 6.25
N SER A 2 -9.79 28.27 5.34
CA SER A 2 -10.76 27.17 5.44
C SER A 2 -10.03 25.84 5.27
N ARG A 3 -10.05 24.97 6.28
CA ARG A 3 -9.58 23.58 6.15
C ARG A 3 -10.49 22.92 5.11
N LYS A 4 -10.02 22.76 3.87
CA LYS A 4 -10.71 21.93 2.87
C LYS A 4 -10.93 20.57 3.52
N SER A 5 -12.19 20.25 3.84
CA SER A 5 -12.58 18.94 4.34
C SER A 5 -12.07 17.90 3.34
N GLN A 6 -11.12 17.06 3.76
CA GLN A 6 -10.64 15.98 2.92
C GLN A 6 -11.83 15.09 2.56
N LYS A 7 -12.08 14.91 1.26
CA LYS A 7 -13.16 14.03 0.81
C LYS A 7 -12.81 12.59 1.20
N LYS A 8 -13.63 11.99 2.04
CA LYS A 8 -13.61 10.53 2.25
C LYS A 8 -14.24 9.86 1.03
N ALA A 9 -13.57 8.87 0.48
CA ALA A 9 -14.09 8.03 -0.60
C ALA A 9 -14.40 6.64 -0.05
N GLU A 10 -15.49 6.03 -0.52
CA GLU A 10 -15.81 4.63 -0.24
C GLU A 10 -15.03 3.74 -1.21
N VAL A 11 -14.40 2.70 -0.69
CA VAL A 11 -13.71 1.67 -1.47
C VAL A 11 -14.35 0.33 -1.14
N ARG A 12 -14.85 -0.36 -2.16
CA ARG A 12 -15.39 -1.72 -2.02
C ARG A 12 -14.31 -2.73 -2.35
N VAL A 13 -14.13 -3.70 -1.46
CA VAL A 13 -13.14 -4.78 -1.58
C VAL A 13 -13.80 -6.12 -1.31
N PHE A 14 -13.28 -7.18 -1.93
CA PHE A 14 -13.66 -8.55 -1.65
C PHE A 14 -12.48 -9.23 -0.95
N LEU A 15 -12.75 -9.85 0.20
CA LEU A 15 -11.76 -10.59 0.98
C LEU A 15 -12.14 -12.06 1.02
N GLY A 16 -11.15 -12.94 0.93
CA GLY A 16 -11.34 -14.36 1.20
C GLY A 16 -11.70 -14.61 2.67
N GLY A 17 -12.29 -15.77 2.97
CA GLY A 17 -12.75 -16.10 4.33
C GLY A 17 -11.66 -16.01 5.40
N VAL A 18 -10.44 -16.46 5.08
CA VAL A 18 -9.27 -16.37 5.99
C VAL A 18 -8.88 -14.91 6.26
N GLN A 19 -8.87 -14.06 5.22
CA GLN A 19 -8.55 -12.64 5.35
C GLN A 19 -9.62 -11.90 6.17
N LEU A 20 -10.89 -12.21 5.93
CA LEU A 20 -11.98 -11.64 6.71
C LEU A 20 -11.92 -12.04 8.19
N LYS A 21 -11.60 -13.30 8.47
CA LYS A 21 -11.41 -13.79 9.85
C LYS A 21 -10.27 -13.05 10.54
N LEU A 22 -9.14 -12.87 9.87
CA LEU A 22 -8.01 -12.10 10.39
C LEU A 22 -8.39 -10.65 10.68
N VAL A 23 -9.14 -9.99 9.79
CA VAL A 23 -9.63 -8.62 10.04
C VAL A 23 -10.54 -8.57 11.28
N ASP A 24 -11.44 -9.54 11.44
CA ASP A 24 -12.35 -9.60 12.59
C ASP A 24 -11.62 -9.84 13.91
N ASP A 25 -10.59 -10.68 13.92
CA ASP A 25 -9.78 -10.98 15.11
C ASP A 25 -8.94 -9.79 15.57
N LEU A 26 -8.63 -8.86 14.65
CA LEU A 26 -7.89 -7.64 14.94
C LEU A 26 -8.77 -6.48 15.42
N ILE A 27 -10.09 -6.64 15.44
CA ILE A 27 -11.01 -5.64 16.01
C ILE A 27 -10.76 -5.51 17.52
N GLY A 28 -10.73 -4.27 18.02
CA GLY A 28 -10.38 -3.92 19.39
C GLY A 28 -8.88 -3.76 19.62
N VAL A 29 -8.03 -4.30 18.74
CA VAL A 29 -6.56 -4.14 18.81
C VAL A 29 -6.08 -3.11 17.78
N PHE A 30 -6.48 -3.28 16.52
CA PHE A 30 -6.06 -2.43 15.39
C PHE A 30 -7.14 -1.43 14.95
N GLY A 31 -8.32 -1.43 15.56
CA GLY A 31 -9.41 -0.54 15.21
C GLY A 31 -10.75 -1.03 15.76
N ASN A 32 -11.80 -0.20 15.74
CA ASN A 32 -13.09 -0.55 16.30
C ASN A 32 -14.08 -1.10 15.25
N THR A 33 -13.75 -0.95 13.97
CA THR A 33 -14.55 -1.46 12.85
C THR A 33 -13.65 -2.13 11.81
N ARG A 34 -14.20 -3.03 10.99
CA ARG A 34 -13.47 -3.64 9.86
C ARG A 34 -12.79 -2.60 8.96
N SER A 35 -13.48 -1.51 8.65
CA SER A 35 -12.95 -0.44 7.82
C SER A 35 -11.78 0.31 8.48
N GLU A 36 -11.79 0.45 9.81
CA GLU A 36 -10.67 1.03 10.54
C GLU A 36 -9.47 0.09 10.55
N VAL A 37 -9.70 -1.19 10.87
CA VAL A 37 -8.66 -2.21 10.86
C VAL A 37 -7.98 -2.29 9.50
N ILE A 38 -8.75 -2.37 8.40
CA ILE A 38 -8.20 -2.42 7.03
C ILE A 38 -7.40 -1.15 6.71
N ARG A 39 -7.90 0.04 7.07
CA ARG A 39 -7.15 1.29 6.82
C ARG A 39 -5.84 1.32 7.58
N ASN A 40 -5.83 0.89 8.84
CA ASN A 40 -4.62 0.89 9.67
C ASN A 40 -3.60 -0.13 9.14
N LEU A 41 -4.03 -1.34 8.76
CA LEU A 41 -3.16 -2.32 8.11
C LEU A 41 -2.53 -1.79 6.80
N ILE A 42 -3.31 -1.08 5.98
CA ILE A 42 -2.77 -0.45 4.76
C ILE A 42 -1.77 0.64 5.10
N GLN A 43 -2.06 1.48 6.11
CA GLN A 43 -1.15 2.53 6.55
C GLN A 43 0.17 1.96 7.08
N ASP A 44 0.10 0.94 7.93
CA ASP A 44 1.28 0.28 8.49
C ASP A 44 2.11 -0.36 7.38
N TRP A 45 1.47 -1.10 6.47
CA TRP A 45 2.15 -1.68 5.33
C TRP A 45 2.80 -0.61 4.45
N LEU A 46 2.10 0.51 4.18
CA LEU A 46 2.68 1.61 3.44
C LEU A 46 3.88 2.20 4.17
N SER A 47 3.78 2.49 5.48
CA SER A 47 4.89 3.02 6.25
C SER A 47 6.12 2.11 6.24
N GLU A 48 5.93 0.79 6.31
CA GLU A 48 7.03 -0.20 6.30
C GLU A 48 7.66 -0.41 4.91
N ASN A 49 6.94 -0.06 3.85
CA ASN A 49 7.32 -0.40 2.47
C ASN A 49 7.51 0.81 1.56
N ILE A 50 7.09 2.02 1.94
CA ILE A 50 7.19 3.21 1.09
C ILE A 50 8.63 3.65 0.90
N GLU A 51 9.45 3.61 1.96
CA GLU A 51 10.89 3.88 1.86
C GLU A 51 11.58 2.83 0.98
N LYS A 52 11.16 1.56 1.08
CA LYS A 52 11.68 0.47 0.24
C LYS A 52 11.24 0.62 -1.21
N ARG A 53 10.01 1.08 -1.45
CA ARG A 53 9.48 1.33 -2.79
C ARG A 53 10.24 2.45 -3.47
N ASP A 54 10.42 3.58 -2.78
CA ASP A 54 11.15 4.72 -3.33
C ASP A 54 12.63 4.35 -3.57
N ALA A 55 13.24 3.58 -2.66
CA ALA A 55 14.58 3.02 -2.86
C ALA A 55 14.65 2.05 -4.05
N LEU A 56 13.68 1.16 -4.22
CA LEU A 56 13.64 0.21 -5.35
C LEU A 56 13.41 0.91 -6.69
N LEU A 57 12.55 1.92 -6.73
CA LEU A 57 12.36 2.75 -7.92
C LEU A 57 13.64 3.47 -8.30
N LYS A 58 14.32 4.07 -7.31
CA LYS A 58 15.61 4.73 -7.52
C LYS A 58 16.70 3.75 -7.99
N ILE A 59 16.79 2.56 -7.39
CA ILE A 59 17.71 1.51 -7.83
C ILE A 59 17.37 1.05 -9.27
N GLY A 60 16.09 0.96 -9.62
CA GLY A 60 15.66 0.67 -10.99
C GLY A 60 16.11 1.75 -11.98
N GLU A 61 15.94 3.03 -11.64
CA GLU A 61 16.42 4.16 -12.43
C GLU A 61 17.95 4.15 -12.56
N GLU A 62 18.69 3.88 -11.48
CA GLU A 62 20.17 3.74 -11.51
C GLU A 62 20.60 2.56 -12.39
N ALA A 63 19.94 1.41 -12.28
CA ALA A 63 20.22 0.22 -13.07
C ALA A 63 19.96 0.44 -14.58
N GLU A 64 18.93 1.20 -14.95
CA GLU A 64 18.66 1.58 -16.34
C GLU A 64 19.76 2.53 -16.87
N ASN A 65 20.13 3.55 -16.09
CA ASN A 65 21.18 4.49 -16.47
C ASN A 65 22.57 3.84 -16.59
N GLU A 66 22.86 2.83 -15.76
CA GLU A 66 24.10 2.06 -15.78
C GLU A 66 24.08 0.91 -16.80
N GLY A 67 22.98 0.72 -17.53
CA GLY A 67 22.85 -0.26 -18.60
C GLY A 67 22.69 -1.72 -18.12
N TYR A 68 22.36 -1.93 -16.84
CA TYR A 68 22.00 -3.26 -16.33
C TYR A 68 20.62 -3.71 -16.79
N THR A 69 19.75 -2.76 -17.16
CA THR A 69 18.44 -3.01 -17.74
C THR A 69 18.24 -2.13 -18.96
N GLY A 70 17.74 -2.70 -20.05
CA GLY A 70 17.37 -1.99 -21.27
C GLY A 70 16.49 -2.92 -22.11
N GLU A 71 15.64 -2.35 -22.96
CA GLU A 71 14.89 -3.15 -23.93
C GLU A 71 15.89 -3.88 -24.83
N GLU A 72 15.92 -5.21 -24.77
CA GLU A 72 16.43 -5.99 -25.90
C GLU A 72 15.64 -5.52 -27.11
N SER A 73 16.29 -4.75 -27.98
CA SER A 73 15.78 -4.44 -29.30
C SER A 73 15.70 -5.75 -30.07
N GLY A 74 14.59 -6.47 -29.87
CA GLY A 74 14.27 -7.67 -30.62
C GLY A 74 14.21 -7.32 -32.10
N GLY A 75 15.19 -7.82 -32.85
CA GLY A 75 15.21 -7.80 -34.31
C GLY A 75 14.27 -8.83 -34.94
#